data_AF-X1LLG0-F1
#
_entry.id   AF-X1LLG0-F1
#
_cell.length_a   1.000
_cell.length_b   1.000
_cell.length_c   1.000
_cell.angle_alpha   90.00
_cell.angle_beta   90.00
_cell.angle_gamma   90.00
#
_symmetry.space_group_name_H-M   'P 1'
#
loop_
_entity.id
_entity.type
_entity.pdbx_description
1 polymer ?
#
loop_
_entity_poly.entity_id
_entity_poly.type
_entity_poly.pdbx_seq_one_letter_code
_entity_poly.pdbx_strand_id
1 'polypeptide(L)'
;MNKQIEYKSTYNESRGLSEPKWGPLMSEISPDYPTQCPTCGSHNMYASAHPNDPEEIFPHETVRCGDCGHITDWYEALSAYEHHYTDTPLPVARTPRVLNRRVDMIPPDALYVGRPSKWGNQFKIGIDGTREEVVELFRAEMDDRLKSVPSLITNLKEELQGKDLVCWCAPLSCHADILLELANKKEVMHEHA
;
A
#
# COMPACT_ATOMS: atom_id res chain seq x y z
N MET A 1 27.40 0.39 -13.44
CA MET A 1 27.76 -0.92 -12.87
C MET A 1 26.80 -1.18 -11.72
N ASN A 2 25.85 -2.10 -11.91
CA ASN A 2 24.87 -2.47 -10.89
C ASN A 2 25.60 -3.13 -9.72
N LYS A 3 25.60 -2.47 -8.55
CA LYS A 3 25.88 -3.14 -7.28
C LYS A 3 24.73 -4.12 -7.05
N GLN A 4 24.88 -5.33 -7.58
CA GLN A 4 24.00 -6.43 -7.24
C GLN A 4 24.09 -6.63 -5.73
N ILE A 5 23.00 -6.28 -5.06
CA ILE A 5 22.71 -6.58 -3.67
C ILE A 5 22.60 -8.10 -3.59
N GLU A 6 23.72 -8.79 -3.34
CA GLU A 6 23.75 -10.22 -3.08
C GLU A 6 23.21 -10.47 -1.68
N TYR A 7 21.94 -10.88 -1.57
CA TYR A 7 21.36 -11.32 -0.31
C TYR A 7 20.38 -12.48 -0.52
N LYS A 8 20.74 -13.69 -0.04
CA LYS A 8 19.85 -14.53 0.82
C LYS A 8 20.43 -15.86 1.34
N SER A 9 21.61 -16.34 0.94
CA SER A 9 22.14 -17.62 1.47
C SER A 9 23.37 -17.47 2.36
N THR A 10 24.27 -16.53 2.06
CA THR A 10 25.62 -16.52 2.65
C THR A 10 25.71 -15.99 4.07
N TYR A 11 24.81 -15.13 4.54
CA TYR A 11 24.95 -14.51 5.87
C TYR A 11 24.86 -15.53 7.03
N ASN A 12 23.83 -16.40 7.02
CA ASN A 12 23.64 -17.39 8.08
C ASN A 12 24.62 -18.57 7.92
N GLU A 13 24.82 -19.03 6.68
CA GLU A 13 25.69 -20.16 6.37
C GLU A 13 27.18 -19.86 6.65
N SER A 14 27.67 -18.66 6.30
CA SER A 14 29.07 -18.27 6.55
C SER A 14 29.44 -18.11 8.03
N ARG A 15 28.43 -18.01 8.91
CA ARG A 15 28.61 -17.77 10.35
C ARG A 15 28.11 -18.92 11.23
N GLY A 16 27.66 -20.02 10.64
CA GLY A 16 27.25 -21.23 11.36
C GLY A 16 26.00 -21.08 12.21
N LEU A 17 25.14 -20.10 11.92
CA LEU A 17 23.89 -19.88 12.64
C LEU A 17 22.78 -20.72 12.00
N SER A 18 22.10 -21.55 12.80
CA SER A 18 20.97 -22.36 12.34
C SER A 18 19.75 -21.51 11.97
N GLU A 19 19.61 -20.35 12.61
CA GLU A 19 18.57 -19.34 12.35
C GLU A 19 19.17 -17.93 12.51
N PRO A 20 18.66 -16.92 11.79
CA PRO A 20 19.09 -15.54 11.99
C PRO A 20 18.71 -15.06 13.39
N LYS A 21 19.65 -14.45 14.13
CA LYS A 21 19.35 -13.73 15.38
C LYS A 21 18.82 -12.33 15.04
N TRP A 22 17.65 -12.00 15.58
CA TRP A 22 16.93 -10.75 15.33
C TRP A 22 16.87 -9.91 16.61
N GLY A 23 17.05 -8.59 16.45
CA GLY A 23 16.76 -7.60 17.48
C GLY A 23 15.31 -7.09 17.43
N PRO A 24 14.99 -6.03 18.19
CA PRO A 24 13.65 -5.44 18.18
C PRO A 24 13.32 -4.82 16.82
N LEU A 25 12.03 -4.55 16.60
CA LEU A 25 11.56 -3.87 15.40
C LEU A 25 12.04 -2.42 15.41
N MET A 26 12.55 -1.92 14.29
CA MET A 26 13.14 -0.57 14.25
C MET A 26 12.15 0.53 14.61
N SER A 27 10.86 0.37 14.28
CA SER A 27 9.80 1.31 14.67
C SER A 27 9.55 1.38 16.18
N GLU A 28 9.96 0.36 16.94
CA GLU A 28 9.86 0.35 18.41
C GLU A 28 11.07 1.03 19.06
N ILE A 29 12.22 1.04 18.38
CA ILE A 29 13.49 1.58 18.88
C ILE A 29 13.66 3.05 18.48
N SER A 30 13.27 3.40 17.26
CA SER A 30 13.45 4.74 16.68
C SER A 30 12.26 5.07 15.78
N PRO A 31 11.32 5.91 16.26
CA PRO A 31 10.14 6.33 15.50
C PRO A 31 10.49 7.04 14.17
N ASP A 32 11.68 7.66 14.14
CA ASP A 32 12.19 8.43 13.00
C ASP A 32 13.03 7.58 12.03
N TYR A 33 13.20 6.29 12.29
CA TYR A 33 13.96 5.42 11.38
C TYR A 33 13.16 5.21 10.09
N PRO A 34 13.77 5.37 8.89
CA PRO A 34 13.09 5.12 7.62
C PRO A 34 12.58 3.68 7.61
N THR A 35 11.27 3.55 7.78
CA THR A 35 10.66 2.27 8.11
C THR A 35 10.65 1.30 6.93
N GLN A 36 11.09 1.69 5.73
CA GLN A 36 10.86 0.92 4.51
C GLN A 36 12.13 0.31 3.90
N CYS A 37 12.10 -0.99 3.63
CA CYS A 37 13.16 -1.71 2.93
C CYS A 37 13.34 -1.18 1.50
N PRO A 38 14.55 -0.78 1.08
CA PRO A 38 14.78 -0.24 -0.27
C PRO A 38 14.69 -1.30 -1.37
N THR A 39 14.77 -2.58 -1.01
CA THR A 39 14.70 -3.69 -1.97
C THR A 39 13.26 -4.12 -2.26
N CYS A 40 12.40 -4.18 -1.25
CA CYS A 40 11.04 -4.74 -1.41
C CYS A 40 9.90 -3.84 -0.92
N GLY A 41 10.19 -2.67 -0.34
CA GLY A 41 9.16 -1.77 0.17
C GLY A 41 8.51 -2.22 1.49
N SER A 42 9.02 -3.27 2.14
CA SER A 42 8.47 -3.76 3.41
C SER A 42 8.75 -2.81 4.56
N HIS A 43 7.80 -2.66 5.49
CA HIS A 43 8.01 -1.92 6.74
C HIS A 43 8.62 -2.76 7.88
N ASN A 44 8.81 -4.06 7.66
CA ASN A 44 9.27 -5.01 8.66
C ASN A 44 10.80 -4.97 8.77
N MET A 45 11.36 -3.88 9.30
CA MET A 45 12.79 -3.69 9.50
C MET A 45 13.18 -3.95 10.94
N TYR A 46 14.10 -4.89 11.17
CA TYR A 46 14.59 -5.30 12.49
C TYR A 46 16.05 -4.91 12.68
N ALA A 47 16.46 -4.60 13.91
CA ALA A 47 17.88 -4.55 14.23
C ALA A 47 18.52 -5.93 13.98
N SER A 48 19.68 -5.96 13.33
CA SER A 48 20.45 -7.18 13.11
C SER A 48 21.70 -7.18 13.98
N ALA A 49 22.19 -8.38 14.31
CA ALA A 49 23.43 -8.53 15.06
C ALA A 49 24.62 -7.99 14.25
N HIS A 50 25.61 -7.46 14.94
CA HIS A 50 26.79 -6.86 14.34
C HIS A 50 27.50 -7.88 13.41
N PRO A 51 27.99 -7.47 12.23
CA PRO A 51 28.63 -8.38 11.28
C PRO A 51 29.83 -9.14 11.85
N ASN A 52 30.52 -8.57 12.84
CA ASN A 52 31.69 -9.18 13.46
C ASN A 52 31.39 -9.80 14.84
N ASP A 53 30.22 -9.52 15.43
CA ASP A 53 29.78 -10.12 16.68
C ASP A 53 28.28 -10.47 16.61
N PRO A 54 27.94 -11.73 16.29
CA PRO A 54 26.55 -12.16 16.15
C PRO A 54 25.75 -12.20 17.47
N GLU A 55 26.40 -12.05 18.62
CA GLU A 55 25.73 -11.96 19.92
C GLU A 55 25.40 -10.53 20.32
N GLU A 56 26.04 -9.55 19.66
CA GLU A 56 25.87 -8.13 19.92
C GLU A 56 24.85 -7.52 18.94
N ILE A 57 23.66 -7.20 19.46
CA ILE A 57 22.61 -6.53 18.69
C ILE A 57 22.73 -5.03 18.92
N PHE A 58 23.38 -4.34 17.97
CA PHE A 58 23.41 -2.89 17.99
C PHE A 58 22.18 -2.31 17.28
N PRO A 59 21.34 -1.52 17.97
CA PRO A 59 20.11 -0.99 17.41
C PRO A 59 20.28 0.00 16.24
N HIS A 60 21.52 0.35 15.85
CA HIS A 60 21.79 1.46 14.92
C HIS A 60 22.91 1.20 13.91
N GLU A 61 23.34 -0.04 13.69
CA GLU A 61 24.44 -0.31 12.75
C GLU A 61 24.01 -1.14 11.55
N THR A 62 23.29 -2.24 11.77
CA THR A 62 22.77 -3.06 10.69
C THR A 62 21.31 -3.40 10.91
N VAL A 63 20.50 -3.23 9.87
CA VAL A 63 19.07 -3.56 9.91
C VAL A 63 18.73 -4.57 8.84
N ARG A 64 17.77 -5.44 9.13
CA ARG A 64 17.34 -6.51 8.25
C ARG A 64 15.85 -6.46 8.01
N CYS A 65 15.46 -6.59 6.74
CA CYS A 65 14.07 -6.78 6.37
C CYS A 65 13.60 -8.21 6.70
N GLY A 66 12.52 -8.34 7.47
CA GLY A 66 11.89 -9.61 7.80
C GLY A 66 11.27 -10.32 6.58
N ASP A 67 10.84 -9.58 5.56
CA ASP A 67 10.15 -10.15 4.41
C ASP A 67 11.14 -10.62 3.32
N CYS A 68 12.07 -9.75 2.91
CA CYS A 68 13.01 -10.06 1.83
C CYS A 68 14.39 -10.50 2.33
N GLY A 69 14.71 -10.35 3.61
CA GLY A 69 16.01 -10.72 4.19
C GLY A 69 17.15 -9.76 3.88
N HIS A 70 16.88 -8.68 3.13
CA HIS A 70 17.85 -7.63 2.80
C HIS A 70 18.44 -7.02 4.07
N ILE A 71 19.77 -6.93 4.14
CA ILE A 71 20.46 -6.15 5.16
C ILE A 71 20.98 -4.86 4.53
N THR A 72 20.75 -3.75 5.21
CA THR A 72 21.38 -2.46 4.94
C THR A 72 22.01 -1.96 6.24
N ASP A 73 23.06 -1.16 6.12
CA ASP A 73 23.55 -0.43 7.29
C ASP A 73 22.71 0.83 7.55
N TRP A 74 22.82 1.38 8.76
CA TRP A 74 22.04 2.55 9.20
C TRP A 74 22.36 3.79 8.37
N TYR A 75 23.62 3.97 7.94
CA TYR A 75 24.05 5.11 7.13
C TYR A 75 23.62 4.98 5.67
N GLU A 76 23.58 3.78 5.09
CA GLU A 76 23.04 3.50 3.76
C GLU A 76 21.51 3.67 3.76
N ALA A 77 20.83 3.27 4.84
CA ALA A 77 19.41 3.53 5.02
C ALA A 77 19.11 5.04 5.19
N LEU A 78 19.92 5.76 5.97
CA LEU A 78 19.80 7.22 6.15
C LEU A 78 20.19 8.00 4.89
N SER A 79 21.24 7.60 4.18
CA SER A 79 21.69 8.26 2.96
C SER A 79 20.70 8.02 1.82
N ALA A 80 20.13 6.81 1.73
CA ALA A 80 18.98 6.57 0.87
C ALA A 80 17.78 7.43 1.27
N TYR A 81 17.55 7.67 2.57
CA TYR A 81 16.51 8.57 3.06
C TYR A 81 16.77 10.05 2.70
N GLU A 82 17.98 10.59 2.89
CA GLU A 82 18.33 11.98 2.54
C GLU A 82 18.36 12.24 1.02
N HIS A 83 18.87 11.28 0.22
CA HIS A 83 18.79 11.36 -1.25
C HIS A 83 17.35 11.20 -1.74
N HIS A 84 16.57 10.28 -1.16
CA HIS A 84 15.15 10.23 -1.48
C HIS A 84 14.42 11.49 -1.00
N TYR A 85 14.77 12.17 0.09
CA TYR A 85 14.00 13.36 0.51
C TYR A 85 14.20 14.55 -0.45
N THR A 86 15.34 14.62 -1.14
CA THR A 86 15.68 15.72 -2.05
C THR A 86 15.40 15.43 -3.52
N ASP A 87 15.34 14.15 -3.92
CA ASP A 87 14.98 13.70 -5.27
C ASP A 87 13.62 12.97 -5.36
N THR A 88 12.95 12.65 -4.24
CA THR A 88 11.55 12.25 -4.28
C THR A 88 10.75 13.52 -4.49
N PRO A 89 9.97 13.64 -5.59
CA PRO A 89 9.02 14.72 -5.67
C PRO A 89 8.16 14.63 -4.40
N LEU A 90 8.09 15.73 -3.61
CA LEU A 90 7.11 15.94 -2.55
C LEU A 90 5.85 15.17 -2.92
N PRO A 91 5.26 14.30 -2.07
CA PRO A 91 4.21 13.36 -2.47
C PRO A 91 3.18 14.12 -3.29
N VAL A 92 3.33 14.05 -4.61
CA VAL A 92 2.44 14.71 -5.54
C VAL A 92 1.19 13.94 -5.30
N ALA A 93 0.21 14.57 -4.64
CA ALA A 93 -1.03 13.94 -4.21
C ALA A 93 -1.53 13.06 -5.35
N ARG A 94 -1.21 11.77 -5.28
CA ARG A 94 -1.33 10.90 -6.44
C ARG A 94 -2.82 10.81 -6.69
N THR A 95 -3.26 11.15 -7.89
CA THR A 95 -4.68 11.09 -8.19
C THR A 95 -5.11 9.63 -8.03
N PRO A 96 -6.02 9.31 -7.10
CA PRO A 96 -6.48 7.95 -6.90
C PRO A 96 -7.02 7.39 -8.22
N ARG A 97 -6.76 6.12 -8.48
CA ARG A 97 -7.17 5.45 -9.73
C ARG A 97 -7.75 4.07 -9.49
N VAL A 98 -8.46 3.57 -10.48
CA VAL A 98 -8.90 2.17 -10.50
C VAL A 98 -7.83 1.29 -11.15
N LEU A 99 -7.44 0.23 -10.46
CA LEU A 99 -6.45 -0.76 -10.89
C LEU A 99 -7.12 -2.10 -11.20
N ASN A 100 -6.62 -2.77 -12.24
CA ASN A 100 -6.98 -4.14 -12.58
C ASN A 100 -6.14 -5.13 -11.77
N ARG A 101 -6.81 -5.99 -11.00
CA ARG A 101 -6.20 -7.01 -10.13
C ARG A 101 -5.29 -8.04 -10.85
N ARG A 102 -5.48 -8.28 -12.15
CA ARG A 102 -4.72 -9.26 -12.95
C ARG A 102 -3.43 -8.71 -13.53
N VAL A 103 -3.48 -7.46 -13.99
CA VAL A 103 -2.47 -6.93 -14.91
C VAL A 103 -1.66 -5.79 -14.30
N ASP A 104 -2.22 -5.09 -13.30
CA ASP A 104 -1.52 -3.98 -12.67
C ASP A 104 -0.72 -4.46 -11.45
N MET A 105 0.41 -3.78 -11.20
CA MET A 105 1.09 -3.88 -9.92
C MET A 105 0.24 -3.15 -8.88
N ILE A 106 -0.17 -3.88 -7.84
CA ILE A 106 -1.08 -3.37 -6.81
C ILE A 106 -0.27 -2.78 -5.65
N PRO A 107 -0.36 -1.46 -5.39
CA PRO A 107 0.25 -0.85 -4.21
C PRO A 107 -0.31 -1.47 -2.91
N PRO A 108 0.50 -1.58 -1.83
CA PRO A 108 0.04 -2.14 -0.56
C PRO A 108 -1.14 -1.41 0.07
N ASP A 109 -1.29 -0.12 -0.21
CA ASP A 109 -2.37 0.74 0.31
C ASP A 109 -3.61 0.79 -0.59
N ALA A 110 -3.61 0.08 -1.72
CA ALA A 110 -4.75 -0.01 -2.63
C ALA A 110 -5.82 -0.98 -2.09
N LEU A 111 -7.10 -0.62 -2.24
CA LEU A 111 -8.22 -1.37 -1.65
C LEU A 111 -8.99 -2.18 -2.69
N TYR A 112 -9.16 -3.47 -2.42
CA TYR A 112 -10.01 -4.33 -3.26
C TYR A 112 -11.50 -4.06 -3.01
N VAL A 113 -12.21 -3.67 -4.06
CA VAL A 113 -13.66 -3.35 -4.04
C VAL A 113 -14.49 -4.31 -4.90
N GLY A 114 -13.89 -5.37 -5.46
CA GLY A 114 -14.62 -6.42 -6.17
C GLY A 114 -15.43 -7.30 -5.22
N ARG A 115 -16.28 -8.19 -5.76
CA ARG A 115 -17.01 -9.18 -4.95
C ARG A 115 -16.02 -10.16 -4.26
N PRO A 116 -16.31 -10.63 -3.02
CA PRO A 116 -17.50 -10.38 -2.20
C PRO A 116 -17.37 -9.17 -1.24
N SER A 117 -16.56 -8.15 -1.56
CA SER A 117 -16.43 -6.98 -0.69
C SER A 117 -17.75 -6.24 -0.52
N LYS A 118 -17.87 -5.47 0.58
CA LYS A 118 -19.05 -4.63 0.86
C LYS A 118 -19.29 -3.52 -0.17
N TRP A 119 -18.26 -3.18 -0.94
CA TRP A 119 -18.31 -2.20 -2.02
C TRP A 119 -18.46 -2.87 -3.41
N GLY A 120 -18.64 -4.19 -3.45
CA GLY A 120 -18.82 -4.93 -4.69
C GLY A 120 -20.16 -4.65 -5.34
N ASN A 121 -20.17 -4.51 -6.66
CA ASN A 121 -21.41 -4.44 -7.44
C ASN A 121 -22.23 -5.73 -7.24
N GLN A 122 -23.50 -5.61 -6.81
CA GLN A 122 -24.41 -6.75 -6.66
C GLN A 122 -24.93 -7.30 -8.00
N PHE A 123 -25.01 -6.44 -9.02
CA PHE A 123 -25.45 -6.78 -10.37
C PHE A 123 -24.37 -7.56 -11.13
N LYS A 124 -24.80 -8.52 -11.95
CA LYS A 124 -23.96 -9.50 -12.64
C LYS A 124 -24.13 -9.39 -14.15
N ILE A 125 -23.01 -9.17 -14.84
CA ILE A 125 -22.95 -9.17 -16.31
C ILE A 125 -23.51 -10.49 -16.86
N GLY A 126 -24.38 -10.39 -17.87
CA GLY A 126 -25.04 -11.53 -18.51
C GLY A 126 -26.26 -12.08 -17.77
N ILE A 127 -26.55 -11.60 -16.55
CA ILE A 127 -27.75 -11.93 -15.79
C ILE A 127 -28.63 -10.68 -15.67
N ASP A 128 -28.07 -9.60 -15.14
CA ASP A 128 -28.79 -8.34 -14.87
C ASP A 128 -28.60 -7.32 -16.00
N GLY A 129 -27.76 -7.61 -16.99
CA GLY A 129 -27.53 -6.77 -18.16
C GLY A 129 -26.14 -6.91 -18.77
N THR A 130 -25.86 -6.07 -19.77
CA THR A 130 -24.53 -5.78 -20.30
C THR A 130 -23.64 -5.12 -19.25
N ARG A 131 -22.35 -4.96 -19.55
CA ARG A 131 -21.39 -4.35 -18.62
C ARG A 131 -21.80 -2.93 -18.25
N GLU A 132 -22.19 -2.16 -19.26
CA GLU A 132 -22.59 -0.77 -19.12
C GLU A 132 -23.88 -0.67 -18.29
N GLU A 133 -24.87 -1.52 -18.58
CA GLU A 133 -26.13 -1.57 -17.83
C GLU A 133 -25.91 -1.91 -16.36
N VAL A 134 -25.09 -2.92 -16.03
CA VAL A 134 -24.86 -3.28 -14.61
C VAL A 134 -24.04 -2.24 -13.85
N VAL A 135 -23.23 -1.43 -14.54
CA VAL A 135 -22.51 -0.30 -13.93
C VAL A 135 -23.47 0.85 -13.66
N GLU A 136 -24.39 1.14 -14.58
CA GLU A 136 -25.43 2.14 -14.38
C GLU A 136 -26.44 1.75 -13.29
N LEU A 137 -26.84 0.48 -13.23
CA LEU A 137 -27.66 -0.06 -12.13
C LEU A 137 -26.97 0.15 -10.78
N PHE A 138 -25.65 -0.08 -10.71
CA PHE A 138 -24.88 0.16 -9.51
C PHE A 138 -24.80 1.65 -9.15
N ARG A 139 -24.65 2.56 -10.13
CA ARG A 139 -24.71 4.00 -9.87
C ARG A 139 -26.05 4.40 -9.27
N ALA A 140 -27.15 3.97 -9.89
CA ALA A 140 -28.50 4.28 -9.41
C ALA A 140 -28.73 3.77 -7.98
N GLU A 141 -28.29 2.54 -7.68
CA GLU A 141 -28.36 1.99 -6.33
C GLU A 141 -27.54 2.82 -5.33
N MET A 142 -26.31 3.20 -5.68
CA MET A 142 -25.47 4.03 -4.82
C MET A 142 -26.11 5.39 -4.55
N ASP A 143 -26.70 6.03 -5.56
CA ASP A 143 -27.39 7.30 -5.41
C ASP A 143 -28.61 7.19 -4.47
N ASP A 144 -29.40 6.13 -4.60
CA ASP A 144 -30.57 5.91 -3.73
C ASP A 144 -30.16 5.54 -2.30
N ARG A 145 -29.07 4.79 -2.14
CA ARG A 145 -28.49 4.50 -0.82
C ARG A 145 -27.92 5.74 -0.15
N LEU A 146 -27.28 6.63 -0.89
CA LEU A 146 -26.77 7.91 -0.36
C LEU A 146 -27.91 8.83 0.09
N LYS A 147 -29.05 8.83 -0.62
CA LYS A 147 -30.25 9.58 -0.20
C LYS A 147 -30.91 9.01 1.04
N SER A 148 -30.98 7.68 1.15
CA SER A 148 -31.67 6.99 2.25
C SER A 148 -30.81 6.84 3.51
N VAL A 149 -29.49 6.78 3.36
CA VAL A 149 -28.54 6.60 4.47
C VAL A 149 -27.45 7.68 4.37
N PRO A 150 -27.67 8.87 4.94
CA PRO A 150 -26.69 9.97 4.86
C PRO A 150 -25.31 9.62 5.41
N SER A 151 -25.22 8.76 6.43
CA SER A 151 -23.93 8.30 6.98
C SER A 151 -23.11 7.45 6.02
N LEU A 152 -23.71 6.95 4.93
CA LEU A 152 -23.01 6.15 3.93
C LEU A 152 -21.91 6.95 3.24
N ILE A 153 -22.11 8.25 2.99
CA ILE A 153 -21.08 9.07 2.35
C ILE A 153 -19.85 9.23 3.25
N THR A 154 -20.07 9.39 4.56
CA THR A 154 -19.00 9.48 5.56
C THR A 154 -18.19 8.19 5.57
N ASN A 155 -18.86 7.03 5.70
CA ASN A 155 -18.19 5.73 5.68
C ASN A 155 -17.43 5.48 4.37
N LEU A 156 -18.03 5.86 3.23
CA LEU A 156 -17.42 5.71 1.91
C LEU A 156 -16.15 6.56 1.81
N LYS A 157 -16.19 7.82 2.26
CA LYS A 157 -15.03 8.72 2.26
C LYS A 157 -13.94 8.26 3.22
N GLU A 158 -14.29 7.94 4.47
CA GLU A 158 -13.32 7.46 5.47
C GLU A 158 -12.53 6.25 4.99
N GLU A 159 -13.19 5.36 4.23
CA GLU A 159 -12.56 4.14 3.78
C GLU A 159 -11.84 4.26 2.44
N LEU A 160 -12.39 4.98 1.47
CA LEU A 160 -11.94 4.94 0.08
C LEU A 160 -11.28 6.24 -0.40
N GLN A 161 -11.47 7.37 0.30
CA GLN A 161 -10.95 8.66 -0.14
C GLN A 161 -9.41 8.62 -0.23
N GLY A 162 -8.86 9.15 -1.33
CA GLY A 162 -7.42 9.19 -1.53
C GLY A 162 -6.75 7.85 -1.86
N LYS A 163 -7.51 6.73 -1.94
CA LYS A 163 -6.94 5.39 -2.15
C LYS A 163 -7.19 4.87 -3.56
N ASP A 164 -6.20 4.16 -4.09
CA ASP A 164 -6.38 3.37 -5.31
C ASP A 164 -7.39 2.25 -5.06
N LEU A 165 -8.31 2.03 -5.99
CA LEU A 165 -9.33 0.99 -5.89
C LEU A 165 -9.02 -0.15 -6.86
N VAL A 166 -9.15 -1.38 -6.40
CA VAL A 166 -8.77 -2.57 -7.17
C VAL A 166 -10.01 -3.38 -7.53
N CYS A 167 -10.17 -3.65 -8.83
CA CYS A 167 -11.24 -4.50 -9.35
C CYS A 167 -10.72 -5.40 -10.47
N TRP A 168 -11.51 -6.39 -10.90
CA TRP A 168 -11.18 -7.26 -12.03
C TRP A 168 -11.64 -6.69 -13.38
N CYS A 169 -12.56 -5.71 -13.38
CA CYS A 169 -13.23 -5.23 -14.60
C CYS A 169 -12.48 -4.11 -15.34
N ALA A 170 -11.70 -3.30 -14.61
CA ALA A 170 -10.91 -2.20 -15.16
C ALA A 170 -9.98 -2.71 -16.28
N PRO A 171 -9.58 -1.90 -17.28
CA PRO A 171 -9.87 -0.47 -17.46
C PRO A 171 -11.20 -0.20 -18.19
N LEU A 172 -11.96 -1.24 -18.53
CA LEU A 172 -13.31 -1.09 -19.06
C LEU A 172 -14.27 -0.64 -17.96
N SER A 173 -15.44 -0.11 -18.33
CA SER A 173 -16.46 0.41 -17.41
C SER A 173 -16.59 -0.43 -16.15
N CYS A 174 -16.31 0.17 -15.00
CA CYS A 174 -16.19 -0.51 -13.73
C CYS A 174 -16.97 0.20 -12.63
N HIS A 175 -17.56 -0.57 -11.71
CA HIS A 175 -18.23 -0.02 -10.54
C HIS A 175 -17.27 0.73 -9.60
N ALA A 176 -15.98 0.36 -9.63
CA ALA A 176 -14.94 1.04 -8.87
C ALA A 176 -14.73 2.49 -9.33
N ASP A 177 -15.03 2.82 -10.61
CA ASP A 177 -14.94 4.20 -11.10
C ASP A 177 -15.97 5.10 -10.39
N ILE A 178 -17.18 4.58 -10.17
CA ILE A 178 -18.25 5.27 -9.43
C ILE A 178 -17.85 5.48 -7.98
N LEU A 179 -17.31 4.45 -7.31
CA LEU A 179 -16.86 4.56 -5.93
C LEU A 179 -15.73 5.59 -5.79
N LEU A 180 -14.78 5.60 -6.74
CA LEU A 180 -13.68 6.53 -6.78
C LEU A 180 -14.17 7.98 -6.93
N GLU A 181 -15.14 8.21 -7.82
CA GLU A 181 -15.79 9.51 -7.99
C GLU A 181 -16.47 9.97 -6.69
N LEU A 182 -17.32 9.13 -6.10
CA LEU A 182 -18.08 9.46 -4.90
C LEU A 182 -17.17 9.74 -3.70
N ALA A 183 -16.08 8.98 -3.54
CA ALA A 183 -15.15 9.13 -2.42
C ALA A 183 -14.32 10.42 -2.49
N ASN A 184 -14.03 10.90 -3.71
CA ASN A 184 -13.14 12.04 -3.93
C ASN A 184 -13.87 13.32 -4.34
N LYS A 185 -15.21 13.30 -4.42
CA LYS A 185 -16.03 14.48 -4.70
C LYS A 185 -15.89 15.51 -3.58
N LYS A 186 -15.39 16.71 -3.92
CA LYS A 186 -15.35 17.84 -2.98
C LYS A 186 -16.77 18.29 -2.66
N GLU A 187 -17.07 18.49 -1.38
CA GLU A 187 -18.32 19.12 -0.97
C GLU A 187 -18.31 20.57 -1.43
N VAL A 188 -19.28 20.94 -2.24
CA VAL A 188 -19.52 22.35 -2.55
C VAL A 188 -20.32 22.89 -1.37
N MET A 189 -19.63 23.56 -0.44
CA MET A 189 -20.28 24.35 0.59
C MET A 189 -21.12 25.43 -0.11
N HIS A 190 -22.44 25.28 -0.14
CA HIS A 190 -23.33 26.40 -0.43
C HIS A 190 -23.42 27.25 0.84
N GLU A 191 -22.62 28.32 0.85
CA GLU A 191 -22.82 29.46 1.74
C GLU A 191 -24.24 29.99 1.47
N HIS A 192 -25.15 29.70 2.38
CA HIS A 192 -26.45 30.37 2.42
C HIS A 192 -26.18 31.78 2.96
N ALA A 193 -26.14 32.74 2.04
CA ALA A 193 -26.17 34.17 2.31
C ALA A 193 -27.53 34.60 2.88
#